data_AF-A0AAW1X8E6-F1
#
_entry.id   AF-A0AAW1X8E6-F1
#
_cell.length_a   1.000
_cell.length_b   1.000
_cell.length_c   1.000
_cell.angle_alpha   90.00
_cell.angle_beta   90.00
_cell.angle_gamma   90.00
#
_symmetry.space_group_name_H-M   'P 1'
#
loop_
_entity.id
_entity.type
_entity.pdbx_description
1 polymer ?
#
loop_
_entity_poly.entity_id
_entity_poly.type
_entity_poly.pdbx_seq_one_letter_code
_entity_poly.pdbx_strand_id
1 'polypeptide(L)'
;MLCCRGSPNKYSRLDAKLEKKIVEVKRCSSGQSSFKSIDSIILKFPQFREELKNIRNVFDQYDEDSNGTIDREELKKCLQKLQLHLTAEEIEDLFHSCDIDGSEGIQFNEFIVLLCLIYLLKEPPSTHTTSKIDSPQLEATFDTVIEVFSFLDKNGDGKLNKTEVVKALNEASPREKSPAHVSRNRFKEMDWDKNGRVTFRQFLFAFIDWVGIETDDETSQEQS
;
A
#
# COMPACT_ATOMS: atom_id res chain seq x y z
N MET A 1 -7.91 -14.47 13.77
CA MET A 1 -7.31 -13.99 15.04
C MET A 1 -5.89 -14.56 15.10
N LEU A 2 -4.94 -13.95 14.39
CA LEU A 2 -3.55 -14.43 14.34
C LEU A 2 -2.69 -13.51 15.21
N CYS A 3 -2.24 -14.07 16.32
CA CYS A 3 -1.32 -13.45 17.25
C CYS A 3 0.12 -13.71 16.78
N CYS A 4 0.80 -12.68 16.29
CA CYS A 4 2.25 -12.67 16.27
C CYS A 4 2.73 -11.95 17.54
N ARG A 5 3.41 -12.73 18.39
CA ARG A 5 4.12 -12.29 19.60
C ARG A 5 5.10 -11.18 19.25
N GLY A 6 5.36 -10.29 20.22
CA GLY A 6 6.24 -9.12 20.10
C GLY A 6 7.69 -9.46 19.74
N SER A 7 7.93 -9.71 18.46
CA SER A 7 9.24 -9.56 17.84
C SER A 7 9.49 -8.06 17.63
N PRO A 8 10.72 -7.55 17.83
CA PRO A 8 11.07 -6.23 17.31
C PRO A 8 10.70 -6.21 15.83
N ASN A 9 9.99 -5.16 15.38
CA ASN A 9 9.44 -5.07 14.03
C ASN A 9 10.51 -5.54 13.02
N LYS A 10 10.33 -6.75 12.47
CA LYS A 10 11.31 -7.44 11.60
C LYS A 10 11.69 -6.56 10.40
N TYR A 11 10.82 -5.60 10.07
CA TYR A 11 10.89 -4.72 8.92
C TYR A 11 11.28 -3.28 9.31
N SER A 12 11.80 -3.05 10.52
CA SER A 12 12.09 -1.69 11.04
C SER A 12 13.00 -0.87 10.13
N ARG A 13 13.91 -1.52 9.40
CA ARG A 13 14.81 -0.85 8.44
C ARG A 13 14.05 -0.36 7.20
N LEU A 14 13.16 -1.19 6.65
CA LEU A 14 12.32 -0.82 5.52
C LEU A 14 11.30 0.24 5.93
N ASP A 15 10.61 0.05 7.06
CA ASP A 15 9.65 1.03 7.59
C ASP A 15 10.34 2.38 7.83
N ALA A 16 11.56 2.42 8.38
CA ALA A 16 12.33 3.66 8.52
C ALA A 16 12.70 4.32 7.17
N LYS A 17 13.01 3.53 6.12
CA LYS A 17 13.25 4.06 4.77
C LYS A 17 11.96 4.68 4.19
N LEU A 18 10.83 3.98 4.33
CA LEU A 18 9.51 4.44 3.86
C LEU A 18 9.07 5.71 4.59
N GLU A 19 9.21 5.75 5.92
CA GLU A 19 8.95 6.93 6.75
C GLU A 19 9.73 8.14 6.23
N LYS A 20 11.04 7.99 6.00
CA LYS A 20 11.87 9.08 5.46
C LYS A 20 11.37 9.56 4.09
N LYS A 21 11.00 8.63 3.20
CA LYS A 21 10.47 8.96 1.87
C LYS A 21 9.14 9.70 1.94
N ILE A 22 8.20 9.27 2.80
CA ILE A 22 6.92 9.97 3.00
C ILE A 22 7.15 11.40 3.50
N VAL A 23 8.03 11.57 4.49
CA VAL A 23 8.37 12.91 5.02
C VAL A 23 8.97 13.79 3.93
N GLU A 24 9.87 13.24 3.11
CA GLU A 24 10.46 13.95 1.96
C GLU A 24 9.39 14.36 0.93
N VAL A 25 8.50 13.45 0.54
CA VAL A 25 7.40 13.71 -0.41
C VAL A 25 6.49 14.82 0.11
N LYS A 26 6.05 14.72 1.37
CA LYS A 26 5.16 15.70 1.99
C LYS A 26 5.77 17.11 2.07
N ARG A 27 7.09 17.21 2.27
CA ARG A 27 7.80 18.50 2.27
C ARG A 27 7.85 19.14 0.88
N CYS A 28 7.88 18.33 -0.18
CA CYS A 28 7.89 18.80 -1.57
C CYS A 28 6.49 19.16 -2.07
N SER A 29 5.43 18.55 -1.54
CA SER A 29 4.05 18.90 -1.86
C SER A 29 3.65 20.25 -1.24
N SER A 30 3.10 21.17 -2.04
CA SER A 30 2.75 22.56 -1.68
C SER A 30 1.53 22.73 -0.76
N GLY A 31 1.28 21.76 0.14
CA GLY A 31 0.25 21.85 1.19
C GLY A 31 -1.20 21.75 0.73
N GLN A 32 -1.47 21.60 -0.57
CA GLN A 32 -2.82 21.50 -1.11
C GLN A 32 -3.10 20.06 -1.55
N SER A 33 -3.81 19.32 -0.69
CA SER A 33 -4.34 18.00 -1.07
C SER A 33 -5.52 18.19 -2.04
N SER A 34 -5.56 17.39 -3.10
CA SER A 34 -6.73 17.15 -3.95
C SER A 34 -7.94 16.67 -3.13
N PHE A 35 -7.68 16.04 -1.98
CA PHE A 35 -8.70 15.59 -1.05
C PHE A 35 -9.13 16.69 -0.07
N LYS A 36 -10.43 16.99 -0.11
CA LYS A 36 -11.08 17.90 0.85
C LYS A 36 -11.63 17.17 2.07
N SER A 37 -11.89 15.87 1.92
CA SER A 37 -12.51 15.02 2.93
C SER A 37 -12.16 13.56 2.70
N ILE A 38 -12.34 12.72 3.72
CA ILE A 38 -12.27 11.27 3.57
C ILE A 38 -13.36 10.74 2.64
N ASP A 39 -14.54 11.36 2.61
CA ASP A 39 -15.57 11.02 1.63
C ASP A 39 -15.06 11.20 0.20
N SER A 40 -14.25 12.23 -0.07
CA SER A 40 -13.62 12.43 -1.38
C SER A 40 -12.66 11.29 -1.75
N ILE A 41 -12.05 10.63 -0.76
CA ILE A 41 -11.19 9.47 -0.96
C ILE A 41 -12.06 8.24 -1.27
N ILE A 42 -13.11 8.02 -0.48
CA ILE A 42 -14.05 6.90 -0.66
C ILE A 42 -14.73 6.97 -2.03
N LEU A 43 -15.11 8.16 -2.49
CA LEU A 43 -15.70 8.36 -3.82
C LEU A 43 -14.76 7.99 -4.97
N LYS A 44 -13.44 7.94 -4.75
CA LYS A 44 -12.48 7.43 -5.73
C LYS A 44 -12.28 5.92 -5.69
N PHE A 45 -12.84 5.19 -4.70
CA PHE A 45 -12.65 3.73 -4.59
C PHE A 45 -13.02 2.94 -5.85
N PRO A 46 -14.08 3.28 -6.60
CA PRO A 46 -14.35 2.62 -7.88
C PRO A 46 -13.20 2.79 -8.89
N GLN A 47 -12.62 3.99 -8.98
CA GLN A 47 -11.49 4.27 -9.86
C GLN A 47 -10.25 3.49 -9.41
N PHE A 48 -9.96 3.48 -8.10
CA PHE A 48 -8.89 2.66 -7.54
C PHE A 48 -9.06 1.19 -7.91
N ARG A 49 -10.25 0.61 -7.72
CA ARG A 49 -10.51 -0.79 -8.07
C ARG A 49 -10.18 -1.10 -9.53
N GLU A 50 -10.63 -0.27 -10.46
CA GLU A 50 -10.36 -0.50 -11.88
C GLU A 50 -8.88 -0.35 -12.23
N GLU A 51 -8.18 0.63 -11.66
CA GLU A 51 -6.74 0.79 -11.88
C GLU A 51 -5.93 -0.35 -11.25
N LEU A 52 -6.35 -0.84 -10.09
CA LEU A 52 -5.71 -1.99 -9.44
C LEU A 52 -5.99 -3.29 -10.21
N LYS A 53 -7.16 -3.45 -10.83
CA LYS A 53 -7.42 -4.56 -11.78
C LYS A 53 -6.50 -4.51 -13.00
N ASN A 54 -6.09 -3.34 -13.48
CA ASN A 54 -5.12 -3.24 -14.57
C ASN A 54 -3.74 -3.85 -14.20
N ILE A 55 -3.41 -3.90 -12.90
CA ILE A 55 -2.20 -4.57 -12.39
C ILE A 55 -2.31 -6.09 -12.54
N ARG A 56 -3.51 -6.67 -12.66
CA ARG A 56 -3.70 -8.12 -12.82
C ARG A 56 -2.95 -8.66 -14.03
N ASN A 57 -3.03 -7.97 -15.17
CA ASN A 57 -2.28 -8.35 -16.37
C ASN A 57 -0.77 -8.32 -16.15
N VAL A 58 -0.28 -7.45 -15.26
CA VAL A 58 1.14 -7.35 -14.89
C VAL A 58 1.50 -8.53 -13.98
N PHE A 59 0.65 -8.84 -12.99
CA PHE A 59 0.80 -10.00 -12.11
C PHE A 59 0.87 -11.31 -12.91
N ASP A 60 -0.09 -11.56 -13.80
CA ASP A 60 -0.15 -12.78 -14.62
C ASP A 60 1.02 -12.91 -15.60
N GLN A 61 1.72 -11.80 -15.92
CA GLN A 61 2.94 -11.84 -16.73
C GLN A 61 4.19 -12.26 -15.94
N TYR A 62 4.15 -12.15 -14.61
CA TYR A 62 5.26 -12.45 -13.71
C TYR A 62 5.08 -13.77 -12.96
N ASP A 63 3.83 -14.18 -12.73
CA ASP A 63 3.44 -15.54 -12.32
C ASP A 63 3.62 -16.49 -13.52
N GLU A 64 4.85 -17.00 -13.70
CA GLU A 64 5.27 -17.77 -14.88
C GLU A 64 4.64 -19.16 -14.90
N ASP A 65 4.39 -19.74 -13.73
CA ASP A 65 3.74 -21.04 -13.59
C ASP A 65 2.20 -20.95 -13.43
N SER A 66 1.65 -19.73 -13.33
CA SER A 66 0.23 -19.44 -13.18
C SER A 66 -0.39 -20.10 -11.95
N ASN A 67 0.39 -20.20 -10.87
CA ASN A 67 -0.07 -20.79 -9.61
C ASN A 67 -0.88 -19.82 -8.74
N GLY A 68 -1.01 -18.55 -9.15
CA GLY A 68 -1.76 -17.52 -8.45
C GLY A 68 -0.95 -16.74 -7.41
N THR A 69 0.36 -16.99 -7.30
CA THR A 69 1.30 -16.34 -6.39
C THR A 69 2.63 -16.08 -7.11
N ILE A 70 3.35 -15.03 -6.71
CA ILE A 70 4.69 -14.75 -7.23
C ILE A 70 5.74 -15.23 -6.24
N ASP A 71 6.56 -16.19 -6.65
CA ASP A 71 7.64 -16.70 -5.82
C ASP A 71 8.86 -15.76 -5.79
N ARG A 72 9.91 -16.16 -5.06
CA ARG A 72 11.15 -15.36 -4.92
C ARG A 72 11.93 -15.22 -6.22
N GLU A 73 11.96 -16.26 -7.04
CA GLU A 73 12.67 -16.26 -8.32
C GLU A 73 11.94 -15.39 -9.34
N GLU A 74 10.62 -15.50 -9.40
CA GLU A 74 9.72 -14.68 -10.20
C GLU A 74 9.76 -13.21 -9.79
N LEU A 75 9.73 -12.93 -8.48
CA LEU A 75 9.92 -11.57 -7.97
C LEU A 75 11.26 -11.00 -8.41
N LYS A 76 12.35 -11.77 -8.29
CA LYS A 76 13.68 -11.31 -8.70
C LYS A 76 13.72 -10.99 -10.20
N LYS A 77 13.13 -11.83 -11.05
CA LYS A 77 13.01 -11.57 -12.49
C LYS A 77 12.14 -10.33 -12.75
N CYS A 78 11.06 -10.15 -11.99
CA CYS A 78 10.21 -8.98 -12.05
C CYS A 78 11.00 -7.69 -11.78
N LEU A 79 11.70 -7.62 -10.64
CA LEU A 79 12.51 -6.46 -10.25
C LEU A 79 13.63 -6.16 -11.25
N GLN A 80 14.25 -7.19 -11.82
CA GLN A 80 15.24 -7.02 -12.90
C GLN A 80 14.61 -6.45 -14.18
N LYS A 81 13.43 -6.93 -14.58
CA LYS A 81 12.67 -6.40 -15.74
C LYS A 81 12.23 -4.95 -15.51
N LEU A 82 11.99 -4.56 -14.27
CA LEU A 82 11.70 -3.18 -13.87
C LEU A 82 12.95 -2.30 -13.75
N GLN A 83 14.13 -2.86 -14.03
CA GLN A 83 15.44 -2.19 -13.93
C GLN A 83 15.68 -1.59 -12.54
N LEU A 84 15.10 -2.21 -11.51
CA LEU A 84 15.32 -1.84 -10.13
C LEU A 84 16.58 -2.56 -9.65
N HIS A 85 17.65 -1.79 -9.46
CA HIS A 85 18.91 -2.29 -8.93
C HIS A 85 18.85 -2.42 -7.41
N LEU A 86 18.08 -3.39 -6.93
CA LEU A 86 18.02 -3.74 -5.51
C LEU A 86 19.06 -4.82 -5.19
N THR A 87 19.65 -4.73 -4.00
CA THR A 87 20.51 -5.79 -3.49
C THR A 87 19.69 -7.04 -3.15
N ALA A 88 20.31 -8.22 -3.13
CA ALA A 88 19.61 -9.45 -2.76
C ALA A 88 18.98 -9.36 -1.35
N GLU A 89 19.62 -8.66 -0.42
CA GLU A 89 19.09 -8.39 0.92
C GLU A 89 17.82 -7.52 0.86
N GLU A 90 17.80 -6.49 0.02
CA GLU A 90 16.63 -5.62 -0.14
C GLU A 90 15.45 -6.32 -0.83
N ILE A 91 15.73 -7.20 -1.79
CA ILE A 91 14.69 -8.03 -2.43
C ILE A 91 14.05 -8.95 -1.38
N GLU A 92 14.89 -9.58 -0.56
CA GLU A 92 14.46 -10.48 0.50
C GLU A 92 13.67 -9.75 1.60
N ASP A 93 14.11 -8.56 1.98
CA ASP A 93 13.40 -7.68 2.91
C ASP A 93 12.03 -7.28 2.35
N LEU A 94 11.97 -6.91 1.06
CA LEU A 94 10.72 -6.55 0.39
C LEU A 94 9.76 -7.73 0.32
N PHE A 95 10.23 -8.90 -0.13
CA PHE A 95 9.44 -10.13 -0.24
C PHE A 95 8.77 -10.43 1.11
N HIS A 96 9.57 -10.56 2.17
CA HIS A 96 9.04 -10.88 3.50
C HIS A 96 8.18 -9.77 4.11
N SER A 97 8.38 -8.51 3.70
CA SER A 97 7.55 -7.41 4.19
C SER A 97 6.17 -7.36 3.56
N CYS A 98 6.04 -7.97 2.37
CA CYS A 98 4.82 -8.02 1.60
C CYS A 98 4.02 -9.31 1.83
N ASP A 99 4.70 -10.45 2.01
CA ASP A 99 4.11 -11.74 2.41
C ASP A 99 3.65 -11.68 3.87
N ILE A 100 2.40 -11.26 4.09
CA ILE A 100 1.83 -11.05 5.43
C ILE A 100 1.18 -12.29 5.97
N ASP A 101 0.53 -13.06 5.09
CA ASP A 101 -0.13 -14.29 5.49
C ASP A 101 0.86 -15.45 5.68
N GLY A 102 2.12 -15.27 5.26
CA GLY A 102 3.18 -16.25 5.39
C GLY A 102 2.98 -17.42 4.43
N SER A 103 2.36 -17.17 3.28
CA SER A 103 2.11 -18.17 2.25
C SER A 103 3.38 -18.56 1.49
N GLU A 104 4.51 -17.87 1.73
CA GLU A 104 5.78 -18.04 1.02
C GLU A 104 5.69 -17.74 -0.48
N GLY A 105 4.65 -17.01 -0.90
CA GLY A 105 4.43 -16.50 -2.25
C GLY A 105 3.63 -15.21 -2.20
N ILE A 106 3.94 -14.24 -3.06
CA ILE A 106 3.26 -12.94 -3.07
C ILE A 106 1.92 -13.08 -3.79
N GLN A 107 0.82 -12.95 -3.07
CA GLN A 107 -0.52 -12.93 -3.66
C GLN A 107 -0.80 -11.63 -4.41
N PHE A 108 -1.86 -11.58 -5.20
CA PHE A 108 -2.19 -10.40 -6.00
C PHE A 108 -2.31 -9.10 -5.18
N ASN A 109 -2.99 -9.13 -4.03
CA ASN A 109 -3.12 -7.95 -3.17
C ASN A 109 -1.76 -7.52 -2.60
N GLU A 110 -0.91 -8.48 -2.23
CA GLU A 110 0.43 -8.23 -1.71
C GLU A 110 1.36 -7.70 -2.81
N PHE A 111 1.16 -8.13 -4.07
CA PHE A 111 1.88 -7.62 -5.23
C PHE A 111 1.58 -6.14 -5.48
N ILE A 112 0.34 -5.71 -5.32
CA ILE A 112 -0.03 -4.28 -5.41
C ILE A 112 0.72 -3.48 -4.33
N VAL A 113 0.78 -4.01 -3.11
CA VAL A 113 1.51 -3.38 -2.02
C VAL A 113 2.99 -3.29 -2.36
N LEU A 114 3.60 -4.38 -2.83
CA LEU A 114 4.99 -4.43 -3.28
C LEU A 114 5.27 -3.35 -4.34
N LEU A 115 4.42 -3.22 -5.38
CA LEU A 115 4.59 -2.21 -6.42
C LEU A 115 4.53 -0.78 -5.87
N CYS A 116 3.62 -0.49 -4.95
CA CYS A 116 3.51 0.82 -4.34
C CYS A 116 4.72 1.14 -3.41
N LEU A 117 5.22 0.14 -2.67
CA LEU A 117 6.45 0.30 -1.87
C LEU A 117 7.67 0.59 -2.76
N ILE A 118 7.80 -0.16 -3.85
CA ILE A 118 8.83 0.05 -4.87
C ILE A 118 8.73 1.46 -5.47
N TYR A 119 7.53 1.88 -5.84
CA TYR A 119 7.27 3.20 -6.40
C TYR A 119 7.75 4.32 -5.47
N LEU A 120 7.42 4.22 -4.18
CA LEU A 120 7.85 5.20 -3.17
C LEU A 120 9.37 5.18 -2.89
N LEU A 121 10.00 4.01 -2.99
CA LEU A 121 11.43 3.84 -2.75
C LEU A 121 12.29 4.19 -3.98
N LYS A 122 11.72 4.20 -5.19
CA LYS A 122 12.41 4.54 -6.44
C LYS A 122 13.03 5.93 -6.31
N GLU A 123 14.31 6.06 -6.69
CA GLU A 123 14.94 7.37 -6.80
C GLU A 123 14.39 8.12 -8.03
N PRO A 124 14.34 9.47 -8.01
CA PRO A 124 13.88 10.23 -9.17
C PRO A 124 14.71 9.87 -10.40
N PRO A 125 14.09 9.73 -11.58
CA PRO A 125 14.71 9.10 -12.73
C PRO A 125 15.87 9.96 -13.25
N SER A 126 17.10 9.58 -12.93
CA SER A 126 18.25 9.90 -13.76
C SER A 126 18.27 8.89 -14.92
N THR A 127 17.64 9.28 -16.02
CA THR A 127 17.58 8.64 -17.35
C THR A 127 16.41 7.66 -17.61
N HIS A 128 15.81 7.87 -18.78
CA HIS A 128 14.54 7.33 -19.28
C HIS A 128 14.47 5.81 -19.17
N THR A 129 13.54 5.32 -18.36
CA THR A 129 13.21 3.88 -18.31
C THR A 129 11.72 3.73 -18.53
N THR A 130 11.35 2.94 -19.54
CA THR A 130 9.97 2.63 -19.93
C THR A 130 9.72 1.16 -19.63
N SER A 131 9.44 0.86 -18.38
CA SER A 131 8.97 -0.44 -17.90
C SER A 131 7.45 -0.51 -18.08
N LYS A 132 6.86 -1.70 -18.23
CA LYS A 132 5.40 -1.87 -18.34
C LYS A 132 4.61 -1.36 -17.10
N ILE A 133 5.30 -1.12 -15.99
CA ILE A 133 4.73 -0.51 -14.77
C ILE A 133 4.66 1.02 -14.85
N ASP A 134 5.42 1.64 -15.76
CA ASP A 134 5.37 3.09 -16.02
C ASP A 134 4.12 3.44 -16.87
N SER A 135 2.95 3.00 -16.39
CA SER A 135 1.65 3.47 -16.84
C SER A 135 1.35 4.77 -16.07
N PRO A 136 1.15 5.91 -16.76
CA PRO A 136 0.83 7.17 -16.08
C PRO A 136 -0.38 7.08 -15.15
N GLN A 137 -1.37 6.25 -15.50
CA GLN A 137 -2.53 5.97 -14.66
C GLN A 137 -2.17 5.23 -13.37
N LEU A 138 -1.25 4.25 -13.45
CA LEU A 138 -0.81 3.48 -12.29
C LEU A 138 0.05 4.33 -11.35
N GLU A 139 0.95 5.14 -11.90
CA GLU A 139 1.73 6.12 -11.11
C GLU A 139 0.79 7.10 -10.41
N ALA A 140 -0.18 7.67 -11.13
CA ALA A 140 -1.18 8.56 -10.53
C ALA A 140 -1.99 7.87 -9.42
N THR A 141 -2.23 6.57 -9.55
CA THR A 141 -2.89 5.77 -8.51
C THR A 141 -2.02 5.69 -7.26
N PHE A 142 -0.73 5.34 -7.39
CA PHE A 142 0.18 5.30 -6.25
C PHE A 142 0.42 6.68 -5.62
N ASP A 143 0.56 7.72 -6.44
CA ASP A 143 0.60 9.12 -5.97
C ASP A 143 -0.63 9.45 -5.14
N THR A 144 -1.81 9.03 -5.60
CA THR A 144 -3.06 9.25 -4.87
C THR A 144 -3.05 8.50 -3.53
N VAL A 145 -2.53 7.26 -3.45
CA VAL A 145 -2.41 6.53 -2.17
C VAL A 145 -1.45 7.24 -1.20
N ILE A 146 -0.31 7.71 -1.69
CA ILE A 146 0.66 8.49 -0.90
C ILE A 146 0.03 9.80 -0.42
N GLU A 147 -0.78 10.43 -1.27
CA GLU A 147 -1.52 11.63 -0.93
C GLU A 147 -2.56 11.37 0.17
N VAL A 148 -3.28 10.24 0.11
CA VAL A 148 -4.22 9.83 1.17
C VAL A 148 -3.50 9.67 2.50
N PHE A 149 -2.36 8.97 2.52
CA PHE A 149 -1.57 8.85 3.74
C PHE A 149 -1.13 10.21 4.26
N SER A 150 -0.60 11.06 3.38
CA SER A 150 -0.14 12.42 3.72
C SER A 150 -1.27 13.33 4.22
N PHE A 151 -2.51 13.10 3.75
CA PHE A 151 -3.71 13.78 4.21
C PHE A 151 -4.09 13.35 5.64
N LEU A 152 -3.91 12.07 5.99
CA LEU A 152 -4.13 11.54 7.33
C LEU A 152 -3.03 11.98 8.31
N ASP A 153 -1.77 11.92 7.89
CA ASP A 153 -0.58 12.28 8.68
C ASP A 153 -0.52 13.79 8.92
N LYS A 154 -1.24 14.35 9.90
CA LYS A 154 -1.32 15.82 10.06
C LYS A 154 -0.01 16.45 10.52
N ASN A 155 0.80 15.76 11.31
CA ASN A 155 2.05 16.31 11.83
C ASN A 155 3.22 16.15 10.83
N GLY A 156 3.06 15.29 9.83
CA GLY A 156 4.07 15.04 8.80
C GLY A 156 5.26 14.24 9.31
N ASP A 157 5.08 13.38 10.31
CA ASP A 157 6.14 12.55 10.89
C ASP A 157 6.33 11.22 10.14
N GLY A 158 5.52 10.95 9.12
CA GLY A 158 5.56 9.71 8.33
C GLY A 158 4.85 8.53 8.99
N LYS A 159 4.12 8.75 10.09
CA LYS A 159 3.30 7.76 10.80
C LYS A 159 1.93 8.32 11.08
N LEU A 160 0.93 7.44 11.25
CA LEU A 160 -0.39 7.85 11.72
C LEU A 160 -0.57 7.44 13.17
N ASN A 161 -0.98 8.39 13.99
CA ASN A 161 -1.50 8.09 15.32
C ASN A 161 -3.03 8.17 15.35
N LYS A 162 -3.61 7.66 16.44
CA LYS A 162 -5.07 7.61 16.61
C LYS A 162 -5.73 8.99 16.50
N THR A 163 -5.08 10.03 17.02
CA THR A 163 -5.63 11.39 17.02
C THR A 163 -5.69 11.95 15.60
N GLU A 164 -4.67 11.70 14.78
CA GLU A 164 -4.62 12.08 13.37
C GLU A 164 -5.73 11.42 12.56
N VAL A 165 -5.86 10.10 12.65
CA VAL A 165 -6.89 9.35 11.92
C VAL A 165 -8.30 9.80 12.33
N VAL A 166 -8.54 9.94 13.64
CA VAL A 166 -9.83 10.42 14.16
C VAL A 166 -10.11 11.85 13.71
N LYS A 167 -9.11 12.72 13.73
CA LYS A 167 -9.27 14.11 13.29
C LYS A 167 -9.62 14.14 11.80
N ALA A 168 -8.86 13.47 10.95
CA ALA A 168 -9.09 13.44 9.51
C ALA A 168 -10.49 12.89 9.14
N LEU A 169 -10.98 11.86 9.85
CA LEU A 169 -12.33 11.30 9.69
C LEU A 169 -13.47 12.23 10.12
N ASN A 170 -13.22 13.19 11.00
CA ASN A 170 -14.25 14.10 11.52
C ASN A 170 -14.13 15.53 10.98
N GLU A 171 -12.99 15.89 10.39
CA GLU A 171 -12.72 17.24 9.86
C GLU A 171 -13.48 17.52 8.57
N ALA A 172 -13.87 16.46 7.84
CA ALA A 172 -14.69 16.52 6.63
C ALA A 172 -16.10 17.14 6.84
N SER A 173 -16.70 16.88 8.01
CA SER A 173 -18.07 17.28 8.32
C SER A 173 -18.19 17.67 9.80
N PRO A 174 -18.05 18.97 10.16
CA PRO A 174 -18.16 19.44 11.54
C PRO A 174 -19.51 19.08 12.21
N ARG A 175 -20.54 18.82 11.41
CA ARG A 175 -21.90 18.47 11.84
C ARG A 175 -22.17 16.97 11.90
N GLU A 176 -21.36 16.14 11.26
CA GLU A 176 -21.54 14.70 11.18
C GLU A 176 -20.25 14.01 11.58
N LYS A 177 -20.11 13.76 12.88
CA LYS A 177 -18.97 13.01 13.39
C LYS A 177 -19.14 11.54 13.04
N SER A 178 -18.11 10.95 12.46
CA SER A 178 -18.01 9.50 12.34
C SER A 178 -18.20 8.88 13.73
N PRO A 179 -19.07 7.87 13.88
CA PRO A 179 -19.24 7.20 15.16
C PRO A 179 -17.89 6.72 15.70
N ALA A 180 -17.65 6.89 17.00
CA ALA A 180 -16.35 6.59 17.60
C ALA A 180 -15.88 5.13 17.42
N HIS A 181 -16.82 4.20 17.19
CA HIS A 181 -16.47 2.81 16.88
C HIS A 181 -15.89 2.64 15.47
N VAL A 182 -16.33 3.43 14.48
CA VAL A 182 -15.83 3.34 13.09
C VAL A 182 -14.37 3.77 13.03
N SER A 183 -14.04 4.95 13.54
CA SER A 183 -12.66 5.45 13.56
C SER A 183 -11.73 4.57 14.39
N ARG A 184 -12.24 3.99 15.49
CA ARG A 184 -11.49 3.02 16.29
C ARG A 184 -11.27 1.70 15.56
N ASN A 185 -12.24 1.20 14.80
CA ASN A 185 -12.10 -0.03 14.04
C ASN A 185 -11.11 0.14 12.89
N ARG A 186 -11.25 1.22 12.09
CA ARG A 186 -10.30 1.56 11.02
C ARG A 186 -8.87 1.71 11.53
N PHE A 187 -8.67 2.38 12.68
CA PHE A 187 -7.34 2.48 13.28
C PHE A 187 -6.78 1.10 13.68
N LYS A 188 -7.61 0.24 14.29
CA LYS A 188 -7.19 -1.12 14.69
C LYS A 188 -6.90 -2.04 13.50
N GLU A 189 -7.63 -1.86 12.40
CA GLU A 189 -7.40 -2.59 11.15
C GLU A 189 -6.05 -2.24 10.52
N MET A 190 -5.49 -1.07 10.81
CA MET A 190 -4.16 -0.67 10.37
C MET A 190 -3.06 -1.03 11.40
N ASP A 191 -3.30 -0.78 12.69
CA ASP A 191 -2.33 -0.96 13.78
C ASP A 191 -2.23 -2.44 14.23
N TRP A 192 -1.68 -3.30 13.37
CA TRP A 192 -1.62 -4.74 13.60
C TRP A 192 -0.74 -5.16 14.77
N ASP A 193 0.40 -4.47 14.97
CA ASP A 193 1.32 -4.72 16.08
C ASP A 193 0.89 -3.98 17.37
N LYS A 194 -0.17 -3.18 17.30
CA LYS A 194 -0.82 -2.49 18.44
C LYS A 194 0.12 -1.57 19.18
N ASN A 195 1.08 -1.00 18.47
CA ASN A 195 2.08 -0.09 19.04
C ASN A 195 1.52 1.35 19.16
N GLY A 196 0.30 1.61 18.65
CA GLY A 196 -0.37 2.90 18.69
C GLY A 196 0.05 3.86 17.58
N ARG A 197 0.86 3.39 16.64
CA ARG A 197 1.31 4.07 15.43
C ARG A 197 1.12 3.16 14.23
N VAL A 198 0.69 3.75 13.12
CA VAL A 198 0.51 3.06 11.84
C VAL A 198 1.61 3.54 10.91
N THR A 199 2.44 2.62 10.42
CA THR A 199 3.42 2.88 9.37
C THR A 199 2.74 2.98 8.00
N PHE A 200 3.43 3.53 7.00
CA PHE A 200 2.91 3.57 5.63
C PHE A 200 2.53 2.17 5.11
N ARG A 201 3.36 1.16 5.39
CA ARG A 201 3.10 -0.23 5.00
C ARG A 201 1.82 -0.77 5.64
N GLN A 202 1.65 -0.60 6.94
CA GLN A 202 0.43 -1.00 7.66
C GLN A 202 -0.83 -0.32 7.11
N PHE A 203 -0.75 0.98 6.83
CA PHE A 203 -1.84 1.71 6.18
C PHE A 203 -2.14 1.14 4.79
N LEU A 204 -1.11 0.93 3.97
CA LEU A 204 -1.25 0.54 2.57
C LEU A 204 -1.99 -0.79 2.43
N PHE A 205 -1.62 -1.79 3.22
CA PHE A 205 -2.34 -3.07 3.22
C PHE A 205 -3.80 -2.95 3.61
N ALA A 206 -4.10 -2.25 4.71
CA ALA A 206 -5.48 -2.02 5.13
C ALA A 206 -6.26 -1.23 4.07
N PHE A 207 -5.61 -0.27 3.40
CA PHE A 207 -6.21 0.53 2.34
C PHE A 207 -6.57 -0.32 1.13
N ILE A 208 -5.67 -1.19 0.66
CA ILE A 208 -5.94 -2.11 -0.46
C ILE A 208 -7.10 -3.06 -0.11
N ASP A 209 -7.11 -3.60 1.11
CA ASP A 209 -8.22 -4.43 1.61
C ASP A 209 -9.55 -3.68 1.65
N TRP A 210 -9.56 -2.41 2.10
CA TRP A 210 -10.78 -1.59 2.10
C TRP A 210 -11.27 -1.19 0.72
N VAL A 211 -10.34 -0.98 -0.22
CA VAL A 211 -10.68 -0.77 -1.64
C VAL A 211 -11.38 -2.00 -2.18
N GLY A 212 -11.11 -3.19 -1.64
CA GLY A 212 -11.89 -4.40 -1.90
C GLY A 212 -11.83 -4.80 -3.36
N ILE A 213 -10.66 -5.24 -3.80
CA ILE A 213 -10.48 -5.85 -5.11
C ILE A 213 -10.92 -7.30 -4.99
N GLU A 214 -11.92 -7.68 -5.77
CA GLU A 214 -12.33 -9.08 -5.89
C GLU A 214 -11.13 -9.85 -6.45
N THR A 215 -10.51 -10.70 -5.62
CA THR A 215 -9.67 -11.78 -6.11
C THR A 215 -10.63 -12.81 -6.70
N ASP A 216 -10.46 -13.19 -7.96
CA ASP A 216 -11.42 -13.98 -8.75
C ASP A 216 -11.82 -15.36 -8.16
N ASP A 217 -11.34 -15.72 -6.97
CA ASP A 217 -11.67 -16.94 -6.23
C ASP A 217 -13.16 -17.09 -5.88
N GLU A 218 -13.99 -16.03 -5.98
CA GLU A 218 -15.44 -16.14 -5.72
C GLU A 218 -16.31 -16.46 -6.95
N THR A 219 -15.74 -16.61 -8.16
CA THR A 219 -16.57 -16.94 -9.36
C THR A 219 -16.64 -18.42 -9.73
N SER A 220 -15.99 -19.33 -8.98
CA SER A 220 -15.97 -20.76 -9.31
C SER A 220 -17.03 -21.63 -8.60
N GLN A 221 -17.99 -21.05 -7.88
CA GLN A 221 -19.07 -21.83 -7.23
C GLN A 221 -20.47 -21.30 -7.55
N GLU A 222 -20.82 -21.16 -8.83
CA GLU A 222 -22.24 -21.07 -9.20
C GLU A 222 -22.56 -21.64 -10.58
N GLN A 223 -21.97 -22.79 -10.94
CA GLN A 223 -22.52 -23.68 -11.98
C GLN A 223 -22.23 -25.17 -11.65
N SER A 224 -23.10 -25.78 -10.85
CA SER A 224 -23.41 -27.22 -10.91
C SER A 224 -24.78 -27.51 -10.31
#